data_AF-E7D214-F1
#
_entry.id   AF-E7D214-F1
#
_cell.length_a   1.000
_cell.length_b   1.000
_cell.length_c   1.000
_cell.angle_alpha   90.00
_cell.angle_beta   90.00
_cell.angle_gamma   90.00
#
_symmetry.space_group_name_H-M   'P 1'
#
loop_
_entity.id
_entity.type
_entity.pdbx_description
1 polymer ?
#
loop_
_entity_poly.entity_id
_entity_poly.type
_entity_poly.pdbx_seq_one_letter_code
_entity_poly.pdbx_strand_id
1 'polypeptide(L)'
;MCFLSGCNHPSFAFQWRTLLAHLVALHLLHLGSAQLTVVAPSLPVTAVVGQDVVLRCYLSPCKDAWSSDIRWIQHQSSGLVHHYQSGVDLEQMEEYKGRTELLRDGLSDGNLDLRITAVRPSDSGSYSCAVEDGDGYAEAVVNLEVSDPFSKIVHSWKVALGVVVTLLVGLFVVIIVFLHRKRAAQSKELKRKDAALAQLVEISGLRAADLKKQAKKLDSSAADLKKQIGKLVGRTEELKKQNSQLALGSSCENFSAENLKKLSEKLDSSAADLKEQVAKLVKQIEEMEKENSELKERCEKMGLHAADLNIHYEESVEQTKQVEEHSAGIYSHGADLKKQAAEPGEQTEEEETPKSLLKEHSTGIHSRGADLNIHYEESEEHSAGIYSHGADLKKQAAEPETRKPLLRSQYEQTLE
;
A
#
# COMPACT_ATOMS: atom_id res chain seq x y z
N MET A 1 113.99 39.96 -170.38
CA MET A 1 114.51 40.76 -169.25
C MET A 1 113.37 41.63 -168.73
N CYS A 2 113.42 41.91 -167.42
CA CYS A 2 112.54 42.78 -166.62
C CYS A 2 111.33 42.10 -165.93
N PHE A 3 111.57 41.82 -164.64
CA PHE A 3 110.61 41.70 -163.55
C PHE A 3 109.87 43.03 -163.32
N LEU A 4 108.66 43.00 -162.75
CA LEU A 4 108.37 43.56 -161.42
C LEU A 4 106.92 43.35 -160.94
N SER A 5 106.85 43.11 -159.63
CA SER A 5 105.83 43.46 -158.63
C SER A 5 104.52 42.68 -158.55
N GLY A 6 104.47 41.85 -157.50
CA GLY A 6 103.26 41.30 -156.93
C GLY A 6 102.39 42.34 -156.20
N CYS A 7 101.14 41.94 -155.98
CA CYS A 7 100.24 42.50 -154.98
C CYS A 7 99.48 41.31 -154.36
N ASN A 8 99.95 40.85 -153.20
CA ASN A 8 99.18 39.95 -152.34
C ASN A 8 98.11 40.80 -151.63
N HIS A 9 96.85 40.62 -152.01
CA HIS A 9 95.71 41.19 -151.30
C HIS A 9 95.35 40.28 -150.13
N PRO A 10 95.44 40.69 -148.85
CA PRO A 10 94.88 39.90 -147.77
C PRO A 10 93.36 40.04 -147.82
N SER A 11 92.66 38.95 -148.12
CA SER A 11 91.21 38.85 -147.97
C SER A 11 90.86 38.90 -146.48
N PHE A 12 90.62 40.10 -145.96
CA PHE A 12 90.17 40.35 -144.59
C PHE A 12 88.66 40.07 -144.49
N ALA A 13 88.26 38.81 -144.66
CA ALA A 13 86.84 38.41 -144.69
C ALA A 13 86.54 37.14 -143.85
N PHE A 14 87.38 36.82 -142.86
CA PHE A 14 87.26 35.56 -142.10
C PHE A 14 87.37 35.68 -140.57
N GLN A 15 87.38 36.88 -139.97
CA GLN A 15 87.45 37.01 -138.51
C GLN A 15 86.09 37.02 -137.79
N TRP A 16 85.00 37.47 -138.42
CA TRP A 16 83.71 37.62 -137.70
C TRP A 16 82.90 36.32 -137.59
N ARG A 17 83.07 35.36 -138.52
CA ARG A 17 82.35 34.09 -138.48
C ARG A 17 82.80 33.20 -137.32
N THR A 18 84.09 33.20 -137.01
CA THR A 18 84.63 32.49 -135.84
C THR A 18 84.26 33.20 -134.55
N LEU A 19 84.27 34.54 -134.54
CA LEU A 19 83.90 35.34 -133.36
C LEU A 19 82.42 35.16 -133.00
N LEU A 20 81.52 35.12 -133.99
CA LEU A 20 80.11 34.83 -133.78
C LEU A 20 79.90 33.41 -133.24
N ALA A 21 80.61 32.42 -133.79
CA ALA A 21 80.55 31.04 -133.29
C ALA A 21 81.08 30.90 -131.85
N HIS A 22 82.15 31.62 -131.50
CA HIS A 22 82.68 31.65 -130.12
C HIS A 22 81.74 32.39 -129.16
N LEU A 23 81.13 33.50 -129.59
CA LEU A 23 80.14 34.22 -128.79
C LEU A 23 78.87 33.40 -128.58
N VAL A 24 78.40 32.69 -129.62
CA VAL A 24 77.27 31.75 -129.52
C VAL A 24 77.63 30.56 -128.63
N ALA A 25 78.83 29.99 -128.74
CA ALA A 25 79.30 28.94 -127.84
C ALA A 25 79.42 29.43 -126.40
N LEU A 26 79.93 30.65 -126.15
CA LEU A 26 79.96 31.27 -124.83
C LEU A 26 78.54 31.51 -124.28
N HIS A 27 77.61 31.99 -125.12
CA HIS A 27 76.21 32.17 -124.73
C HIS A 27 75.53 30.83 -124.41
N LEU A 28 75.79 29.77 -125.17
CA LEU A 28 75.27 28.43 -124.92
C LEU A 28 75.89 27.79 -123.67
N LEU A 29 77.17 28.02 -123.40
CA LEU A 29 77.83 27.63 -122.15
C LEU A 29 77.26 28.40 -120.95
N HIS A 30 76.88 29.66 -121.12
CA HIS A 30 76.23 30.46 -120.07
C HIS A 30 74.76 30.03 -119.84
N LEU A 31 74.07 29.55 -120.88
CA LEU A 31 72.71 29.00 -120.78
C LEU A 31 72.65 27.59 -120.15
N GLY A 32 73.79 26.90 -120.05
CA GLY A 32 73.89 25.52 -119.53
C GLY A 32 74.02 25.39 -118.01
N SER A 33 74.09 26.50 -117.26
CA SER A 33 74.09 26.45 -115.79
C SER A 33 72.66 26.35 -115.27
N ALA A 34 72.16 25.12 -115.09
CA ALA A 34 70.93 24.91 -114.33
C ALA A 34 71.16 25.38 -112.90
N GLN A 35 70.37 26.36 -112.43
CA GLN A 35 70.44 26.83 -111.04
C GLN A 35 70.01 25.70 -110.11
N LEU A 36 70.80 25.46 -109.06
CA LEU A 36 70.47 24.51 -108.00
C LEU A 36 69.21 24.97 -107.28
N THR A 37 68.23 24.08 -107.12
CA THR A 37 67.00 24.33 -106.37
C THR A 37 66.74 23.20 -105.39
N VAL A 38 66.06 23.49 -104.28
CA VAL A 38 65.55 22.48 -103.36
C VAL A 38 64.05 22.36 -103.60
N VAL A 39 63.54 21.13 -103.62
CA VAL A 39 62.12 20.84 -103.80
C VAL A 39 61.58 20.12 -102.56
N ALA A 40 60.45 20.61 -102.07
CA ALA A 40 59.72 20.07 -100.93
C ALA A 40 58.30 19.65 -101.33
N PRO A 41 57.67 18.69 -100.62
CA PRO A 41 56.26 18.37 -100.78
C PRO A 41 55.35 19.59 -100.54
N SER A 42 54.35 19.78 -101.41
CA SER A 42 53.37 20.85 -101.25
C SER A 42 52.31 20.54 -100.18
N LEU A 43 52.10 19.26 -99.88
CA LEU A 43 51.15 18.81 -98.86
C LEU A 43 51.84 18.69 -97.49
N PRO A 44 51.14 19.03 -96.39
CA PRO A 44 51.67 18.81 -95.06
C PRO A 44 51.98 17.33 -94.79
N VAL A 45 53.11 17.07 -94.15
CA VAL A 45 53.44 15.76 -93.59
C VAL A 45 52.69 15.64 -92.27
N THR A 46 51.99 14.53 -92.06
CA THR A 46 51.21 14.30 -90.83
C THR A 46 51.86 13.21 -89.97
N ALA A 47 51.84 13.40 -88.65
CA ALA A 47 52.34 12.43 -87.70
C ALA A 47 51.49 12.45 -86.41
N VAL A 48 51.41 11.31 -85.71
CA VAL A 48 50.82 11.24 -84.37
C VAL A 48 51.92 11.42 -83.33
N VAL A 49 51.62 12.10 -82.21
CA VAL A 49 52.55 12.26 -81.08
C VAL A 49 53.19 10.91 -80.71
N GLY A 50 54.52 10.91 -80.57
CA GLY A 50 55.32 9.75 -80.23
C GLY A 50 55.74 8.87 -81.41
N GLN A 51 55.25 9.12 -82.62
CA GLN A 51 55.75 8.46 -83.84
C GLN A 51 57.02 9.13 -84.37
N ASP A 52 57.72 8.41 -85.24
CA ASP A 52 58.80 8.98 -86.05
C ASP A 52 58.23 9.50 -87.37
N VAL A 53 58.78 10.60 -87.85
CA VAL A 53 58.38 11.23 -89.12
C VAL A 53 59.60 11.52 -89.98
N VAL A 54 59.43 11.50 -91.30
CA VAL A 54 60.47 11.91 -92.26
C VAL A 54 59.98 13.12 -93.04
N LEU A 55 60.70 14.23 -92.90
CA LEU A 55 60.51 15.45 -93.69
C LEU A 55 61.34 15.32 -94.97
N ARG A 56 60.67 15.32 -96.12
CA ARG A 56 61.33 15.07 -97.40
C ARG A 56 61.71 16.35 -98.12
N CYS A 57 62.92 16.41 -98.62
CA CYS A 57 63.44 17.46 -99.49
C CYS A 57 64.49 16.87 -100.43
N TYR A 58 64.63 17.42 -101.62
CA TYR A 58 65.64 16.96 -102.57
C TYR A 58 66.14 18.06 -103.49
N LEU A 59 67.35 17.90 -104.01
CA LEU A 59 67.97 18.81 -104.98
C LEU A 59 67.43 18.57 -106.39
N SER A 60 67.20 19.67 -107.12
CA SER A 60 66.84 19.68 -108.52
C SER A 60 67.75 20.68 -109.27
N PRO A 61 68.51 20.23 -110.29
CA PRO A 61 68.67 18.83 -110.72
C PRO A 61 69.33 17.95 -109.65
N CYS A 62 69.07 16.63 -109.70
CA CYS A 62 69.66 15.68 -108.75
C CYS A 62 71.19 15.72 -108.83
N LYS A 63 71.83 15.84 -107.67
CA LYS A 63 73.28 15.96 -107.52
C LYS A 63 73.69 15.37 -106.16
N ASP A 64 74.88 14.79 -106.10
CA ASP A 64 75.48 14.35 -104.84
C ASP A 64 75.61 15.52 -103.85
N ALA A 65 74.95 15.38 -102.70
CA ALA A 65 74.91 16.35 -101.61
C ALA A 65 75.83 15.96 -100.44
N TRP A 66 76.68 14.93 -100.59
CA TRP A 66 77.50 14.43 -99.49
C TRP A 66 78.44 15.49 -98.90
N SER A 67 79.02 16.35 -99.76
CA SER A 67 79.92 17.43 -99.36
C SER A 67 79.21 18.76 -99.08
N SER A 68 77.89 18.84 -99.25
CA SER A 68 77.13 20.07 -99.06
C SER A 68 76.93 20.39 -97.57
N ASP A 69 76.67 21.66 -97.27
CA ASP A 69 76.19 22.12 -95.98
C ASP A 69 74.65 22.10 -96.01
N ILE A 70 74.05 21.25 -95.17
CA ILE A 70 72.60 21.02 -95.14
C ILE A 70 72.07 21.45 -93.78
N ARG A 71 71.11 22.38 -93.78
CA ARG A 71 70.49 22.92 -92.56
C ARG A 71 69.00 22.72 -92.59
N TRP A 72 68.49 22.16 -91.50
CA TRP A 72 67.07 22.12 -91.19
C TRP A 72 66.76 23.13 -90.10
N ILE A 73 65.85 24.06 -90.38
CA ILE A 73 65.53 25.20 -89.51
C ILE A 73 64.03 25.23 -89.25
N GLN A 74 63.62 25.26 -87.99
CA GLN A 74 62.20 25.41 -87.65
C GLN A 74 61.82 26.90 -87.67
N HIS A 75 60.81 27.28 -88.45
CA HIS A 75 60.42 28.69 -88.61
C HIS A 75 59.93 29.35 -87.32
N GLN A 76 59.20 28.60 -86.48
CA GLN A 76 58.59 29.16 -85.27
C GLN A 76 59.63 29.61 -84.23
N SER A 77 60.71 28.85 -84.08
CA SER A 77 61.80 29.11 -83.15
C SER A 77 63.00 29.79 -83.81
N SER A 78 63.00 29.90 -85.15
CA SER A 78 64.17 30.23 -85.97
C SER A 78 65.41 29.41 -85.61
N GLY A 79 65.20 28.20 -85.08
CA GLY A 79 66.25 27.41 -84.48
C GLY A 79 66.68 26.23 -85.33
N LEU A 80 67.94 25.83 -85.16
CA LEU A 80 68.62 24.81 -85.93
C LEU A 80 68.20 23.41 -85.46
N VAL A 81 67.37 22.74 -86.26
CA VAL A 81 66.82 21.41 -85.97
C VAL A 81 67.87 20.33 -86.26
N HIS A 82 68.62 20.51 -87.35
CA HIS A 82 69.71 19.62 -87.75
C HIS A 82 70.68 20.38 -88.66
N HIS A 83 71.98 20.21 -88.45
CA HIS A 83 73.01 20.75 -89.33
C HIS A 83 74.00 19.67 -89.66
N TYR A 84 74.21 19.49 -90.96
CA TYR A 84 75.18 18.56 -91.51
C TYR A 84 76.16 19.31 -92.40
N GLN A 85 77.45 18.98 -92.28
CA GLN A 85 78.47 19.52 -93.14
C GLN A 85 79.56 18.48 -93.36
N SER A 86 79.84 18.14 -94.63
CA SER A 86 81.00 17.31 -95.04
C SER A 86 81.16 15.99 -94.26
N GLY A 87 80.07 15.26 -94.05
CA GLY A 87 80.10 13.95 -93.38
C GLY A 87 79.84 13.98 -91.87
N VAL A 88 79.64 15.15 -91.27
CA VAL A 88 79.51 15.32 -89.82
C VAL A 88 78.24 16.08 -89.46
N ASP A 89 77.55 15.61 -88.40
CA ASP A 89 76.45 16.34 -87.76
C ASP A 89 77.01 17.33 -86.73
N LEU A 90 76.58 18.58 -86.87
CA LEU A 90 77.04 19.72 -86.09
C LEU A 90 75.97 20.13 -85.06
N GLU A 91 75.81 21.44 -84.86
CA GLU A 91 74.97 22.00 -83.81
C GLU A 91 73.48 21.72 -84.06
N GLN A 92 72.77 21.52 -82.94
CA GLN A 92 71.33 21.29 -82.90
C GLN A 92 70.77 21.97 -81.66
N MET A 93 69.55 22.47 -81.76
CA MET A 93 68.77 22.91 -80.60
C MET A 93 68.60 21.78 -79.58
N GLU A 94 68.59 22.12 -78.30
CA GLU A 94 68.49 21.13 -77.22
C GLU A 94 67.20 20.31 -77.29
N GLU A 95 66.09 20.85 -77.80
CA GLU A 95 64.83 20.12 -77.94
C GLU A 95 64.86 19.02 -79.01
N TYR A 96 65.80 19.10 -79.95
CA TYR A 96 65.96 18.18 -81.09
C TYR A 96 67.16 17.25 -80.95
N LYS A 97 68.06 17.52 -80.01
CA LYS A 97 69.27 16.73 -79.76
C LYS A 97 68.94 15.25 -79.51
N GLY A 98 69.57 14.39 -80.30
CA GLY A 98 69.36 12.93 -80.24
C GLY A 98 68.00 12.46 -80.75
N ARG A 99 67.18 13.36 -81.31
CA ARG A 99 65.90 13.04 -81.92
C ARG A 99 65.90 13.17 -83.44
N THR A 100 66.91 13.83 -84.03
CA THR A 100 66.97 14.13 -85.46
C THR A 100 68.12 13.40 -86.15
N GLU A 101 67.89 12.95 -87.38
CA GLU A 101 68.88 12.24 -88.19
C GLU A 101 68.67 12.56 -89.68
N LEU A 102 69.71 13.06 -90.35
CA LEU A 102 69.72 13.19 -91.80
C LEU A 102 69.95 11.82 -92.46
N LEU A 103 69.06 11.42 -93.35
CA LEU A 103 69.12 10.11 -94.01
C LEU A 103 70.25 10.07 -95.05
N ARG A 104 71.34 9.37 -94.74
CA ARG A 104 72.57 9.34 -95.55
C ARG A 104 72.42 8.63 -96.88
N ASP A 105 71.62 7.57 -96.92
CA ASP A 105 71.52 6.67 -98.08
C ASP A 105 71.02 7.37 -99.35
N GLY A 106 70.31 8.49 -99.21
CA GLY A 106 69.77 9.26 -100.33
C GLY A 106 70.62 10.45 -100.78
N LEU A 107 71.70 10.79 -100.07
CA LEU A 107 72.48 12.01 -100.34
C LEU A 107 73.16 11.98 -101.72
N SER A 108 73.59 10.80 -102.21
CA SER A 108 74.20 10.66 -103.54
C SER A 108 73.24 11.01 -104.68
N ASP A 109 71.93 10.85 -104.45
CA ASP A 109 70.88 11.19 -105.39
C ASP A 109 70.31 12.61 -105.15
N GLY A 110 70.86 13.33 -104.17
CA GLY A 110 70.42 14.66 -103.78
C GLY A 110 69.22 14.68 -102.84
N ASN A 111 68.87 13.57 -102.19
CA ASN A 111 67.83 13.56 -101.15
C ASN A 111 68.39 14.12 -99.84
N LEU A 112 67.61 14.93 -99.16
CA LEU A 112 67.98 15.72 -97.99
C LEU A 112 67.07 15.39 -96.80
N ASP A 113 66.48 14.20 -96.82
CA ASP A 113 65.41 13.78 -95.92
C ASP A 113 65.87 13.78 -94.46
N LEU A 114 65.08 14.41 -93.59
CA LEU A 114 65.32 14.46 -92.15
C LEU A 114 64.30 13.59 -91.41
N ARG A 115 64.80 12.64 -90.61
CA ARG A 115 63.97 11.92 -89.64
C ARG A 115 63.93 12.65 -88.31
N ILE A 116 62.72 12.85 -87.78
CA ILE A 116 62.48 13.31 -86.40
C ILE A 116 61.79 12.18 -85.64
N THR A 117 62.41 11.72 -84.57
CA THR A 117 61.90 10.62 -83.73
C THR A 117 61.02 11.12 -82.59
N ALA A 118 60.04 10.29 -82.21
CA ALA A 118 59.11 10.54 -81.12
C ALA A 118 58.56 11.99 -81.12
N VAL A 119 57.86 12.37 -82.20
CA VAL A 119 57.39 13.74 -82.41
C VAL A 119 56.51 14.23 -81.27
N ARG A 120 56.64 15.52 -80.94
CA ARG A 120 55.91 16.22 -79.87
C ARG A 120 54.94 17.22 -80.47
N PRO A 121 53.91 17.66 -79.73
CA PRO A 121 53.03 18.73 -80.20
C PRO A 121 53.77 20.03 -80.58
N SER A 122 54.90 20.32 -79.93
CA SER A 122 55.79 21.47 -80.22
C SER A 122 56.52 21.37 -81.56
N ASP A 123 56.58 20.17 -82.15
CA ASP A 123 57.26 19.94 -83.42
C ASP A 123 56.30 20.22 -84.60
N SER A 124 55.02 20.51 -84.36
CA SER A 124 54.14 20.91 -85.46
C SER A 124 54.53 22.32 -85.95
N GLY A 125 54.73 22.48 -87.25
CA GLY A 125 55.07 23.76 -87.84
C GLY A 125 55.78 23.65 -89.19
N SER A 126 56.28 24.79 -89.66
CA SER A 126 57.05 24.88 -90.91
C SER A 126 58.54 24.71 -90.65
N TYR A 127 59.18 23.90 -91.49
CA TYR A 127 60.59 23.59 -91.48
C TYR A 127 61.20 23.97 -92.81
N SER A 128 62.31 24.70 -92.76
CA SER A 128 63.14 25.00 -93.91
C SER A 128 64.21 23.94 -94.06
N CYS A 129 64.42 23.45 -95.28
CA CYS A 129 65.58 22.67 -95.71
C CYS A 129 66.41 23.56 -96.62
N ALA A 130 67.54 24.05 -96.11
CA ALA A 130 68.48 24.89 -96.81
C ALA A 130 69.74 24.09 -97.14
N VAL A 131 70.26 24.28 -98.35
CA VAL A 131 71.50 23.68 -98.81
C VAL A 131 72.43 24.77 -99.33
N GLU A 132 73.66 24.75 -98.84
CA GLU A 132 74.76 25.57 -99.28
C GLU A 132 75.84 24.67 -99.89
N ASP A 133 76.18 24.94 -101.15
CA ASP A 133 77.10 24.14 -101.96
C ASP A 133 78.02 25.07 -102.78
N GLY A 134 79.21 25.32 -102.25
CA GLY A 134 80.11 26.37 -102.77
C GLY A 134 79.47 27.76 -102.61
N ASP A 135 79.32 28.49 -103.72
CA ASP A 135 78.64 29.80 -103.75
C ASP A 135 77.11 29.67 -103.97
N GLY A 136 76.59 28.44 -104.10
CA GLY A 136 75.17 28.19 -104.32
C GLY A 136 74.39 28.06 -103.02
N TYR A 137 73.23 28.70 -102.94
CA TYR A 137 72.26 28.57 -101.85
C TYR A 137 70.87 28.26 -102.42
N ALA A 138 70.20 27.26 -101.87
CA ALA A 138 68.82 26.94 -102.20
C ALA A 138 68.05 26.42 -100.98
N GLU A 139 66.74 26.67 -100.95
CA GLU A 139 65.91 26.36 -99.79
C GLU A 139 64.48 26.01 -100.20
N ALA A 140 63.84 25.09 -99.45
CA ALA A 140 62.41 24.81 -99.57
C ALA A 140 61.77 24.58 -98.18
N VAL A 141 60.46 24.77 -98.09
CA VAL A 141 59.70 24.68 -96.85
C VAL A 141 58.82 23.42 -96.83
N VAL A 142 58.90 22.66 -95.75
CA VAL A 142 58.06 21.49 -95.42
C VAL A 142 57.18 21.83 -94.22
N ASN A 143 55.89 21.50 -94.29
CA ASN A 143 54.97 21.67 -93.16
C ASN A 143 54.72 20.33 -92.46
N LEU A 144 54.86 20.31 -91.13
CA LEU A 144 54.58 19.16 -90.27
C LEU A 144 53.35 19.42 -89.40
N GLU A 145 52.34 18.56 -89.50
CA GLU A 145 51.15 18.56 -88.65
C GLU A 145 51.20 17.40 -87.67
N VAL A 146 51.34 17.71 -86.38
CA VAL A 146 51.36 16.70 -85.32
C VAL A 146 50.00 16.62 -84.64
N SER A 147 49.36 15.45 -84.73
CA SER A 147 48.07 15.16 -84.10
C SER A 147 48.26 14.47 -82.75
N ASP A 148 47.56 14.96 -81.72
CA ASP A 148 47.47 14.31 -80.40
C ASP A 148 46.04 13.83 -80.13
N PRO A 149 45.67 12.62 -80.57
CA PRO A 149 44.33 12.07 -80.33
C PRO A 149 44.09 11.74 -78.85
N PHE A 150 45.14 11.53 -78.04
CA PHE A 150 45.02 11.07 -76.65
C PHE A 150 44.78 12.23 -75.67
N SER A 151 45.30 13.42 -75.94
CA SER A 151 45.05 14.63 -75.12
C SER A 151 43.57 14.98 -74.97
N LYS A 152 42.77 14.75 -76.03
CA LYS A 152 41.32 15.01 -76.05
C LYS A 152 40.52 13.95 -75.27
N ILE A 153 41.06 12.75 -75.14
CA ILE A 153 40.37 11.61 -74.54
C ILE A 153 40.46 11.70 -73.00
N VAL A 154 41.62 12.11 -72.47
CA VAL A 154 41.86 12.17 -71.02
C VAL A 154 41.63 13.57 -70.47
N HIS A 155 40.41 14.06 -70.58
CA HIS A 155 40.02 15.26 -69.85
C HIS A 155 39.96 14.93 -68.34
N SER A 156 40.88 15.48 -67.54
CA SER A 156 40.99 15.23 -66.10
C SER A 156 39.66 15.35 -65.33
N TRP A 157 38.77 16.26 -65.77
CA TRP A 157 37.44 16.42 -65.17
C TRP A 157 36.51 15.22 -65.38
N LYS A 158 36.64 14.48 -66.50
CA LYS A 158 35.83 13.26 -66.75
C LYS A 158 36.21 12.13 -65.79
N VAL A 159 37.50 12.02 -65.47
CA VAL A 159 38.00 11.07 -64.45
C VAL A 159 37.44 11.44 -63.07
N ALA A 160 37.52 12.73 -62.70
CA ALA A 160 36.94 13.22 -61.45
C ALA A 160 35.44 12.97 -61.35
N LEU A 161 34.70 13.20 -62.45
CA LEU A 161 33.25 12.95 -62.52
C LEU A 161 32.92 11.47 -62.35
N GLY A 162 33.69 10.58 -62.98
CA GLY A 162 33.55 9.13 -62.80
C GLY A 162 33.70 8.70 -61.33
N VAL A 163 34.75 9.20 -60.65
CA VAL A 163 34.98 8.90 -59.22
C VAL A 163 33.83 9.41 -58.34
N VAL A 164 33.38 10.65 -58.56
CA VAL A 164 32.27 11.23 -57.78
C VAL A 164 30.99 10.41 -57.96
N VAL A 165 30.65 10.03 -59.19
CA VAL A 165 29.47 9.20 -59.46
C VAL A 165 29.57 7.84 -58.74
N THR A 166 30.73 7.19 -58.77
CA THR A 166 30.91 5.91 -58.06
C THR A 166 30.73 6.03 -56.55
N LEU A 167 31.23 7.11 -55.94
CA LEU A 167 31.05 7.37 -54.50
C LEU A 167 29.58 7.66 -54.15
N LEU A 168 28.88 8.44 -54.96
CA LEU A 168 27.46 8.75 -54.76
C LEU A 168 26.59 7.49 -54.86
N VAL A 169 26.85 6.63 -55.85
CA VAL A 169 26.14 5.35 -55.99
C VAL A 169 26.43 4.44 -54.80
N GLY A 170 27.69 4.33 -54.38
CA GLY A 170 28.07 3.56 -53.19
C GLY A 170 27.35 4.04 -51.92
N LEU A 171 27.33 5.36 -51.70
CA LEU A 171 26.60 5.98 -50.57
C LEU A 171 25.09 5.69 -50.64
N PHE A 172 24.49 5.82 -51.82
CA PHE A 172 23.07 5.58 -52.04
C PHE A 172 22.68 4.12 -51.74
N VAL A 173 23.48 3.16 -52.18
CA VAL A 173 23.26 1.73 -51.87
C VAL A 173 23.35 1.48 -50.37
N VAL A 174 24.35 2.05 -49.68
CA VAL A 174 24.47 1.93 -48.22
C VAL A 174 23.26 2.51 -47.50
N ILE A 175 22.78 3.68 -47.92
CA ILE A 175 21.58 4.32 -47.37
C ILE A 175 20.36 3.42 -47.58
N ILE A 176 20.15 2.89 -48.78
CA ILE A 176 19.04 1.97 -49.07
C ILE A 176 19.10 0.75 -48.16
N VAL A 177 20.26 0.09 -48.04
CA VAL A 177 20.43 -1.09 -47.18
C VAL A 177 20.13 -0.75 -45.72
N PHE A 178 20.60 0.39 -45.23
CA PHE A 178 20.33 0.86 -43.87
C PHE A 178 18.82 1.09 -43.64
N LEU A 179 18.14 1.76 -44.57
CA LEU A 179 16.70 2.00 -44.50
C LEU A 179 15.90 0.69 -44.53
N HIS A 180 16.28 -0.28 -45.36
CA HIS A 180 15.67 -1.61 -45.39
C HIS A 180 15.86 -2.36 -44.07
N ARG A 181 17.07 -2.35 -43.50
CA ARG A 181 17.34 -2.97 -42.18
C ARG A 181 16.51 -2.32 -41.08
N LYS A 182 16.40 -0.99 -41.08
CA LYS A 182 15.60 -0.23 -40.10
C LYS A 182 14.11 -0.57 -40.21
N ARG A 183 13.56 -0.58 -41.43
CA ARG A 183 12.16 -0.98 -41.66
C ARG A 183 11.90 -2.44 -41.26
N ALA A 184 12.82 -3.36 -41.55
CA ALA A 184 12.69 -4.76 -41.16
C ALA A 184 12.67 -4.95 -39.64
N ALA A 185 13.51 -4.21 -38.90
CA ALA A 185 13.52 -4.23 -37.44
C ALA A 185 12.18 -3.71 -36.86
N GLN A 186 11.67 -2.59 -37.37
CA GLN A 186 10.37 -2.06 -36.93
C GLN A 186 9.19 -2.99 -37.26
N SER A 187 9.21 -3.63 -38.44
CA SER A 187 8.18 -4.60 -38.81
C SER A 187 8.15 -5.81 -37.87
N LYS A 188 9.32 -6.31 -37.44
CA LYS A 188 9.40 -7.40 -36.45
C LYS A 188 8.82 -6.99 -35.11
N GLU A 189 9.12 -5.78 -34.65
CA GLU A 189 8.58 -5.25 -33.40
C GLU A 189 7.06 -5.08 -33.44
N LEU A 190 6.52 -4.54 -34.55
CA LEU A 190 5.09 -4.39 -34.74
C LEU A 190 4.38 -5.75 -34.72
N LYS A 191 4.92 -6.75 -35.44
CA LYS A 191 4.36 -8.12 -35.42
C LYS A 191 4.35 -8.74 -34.02
N ARG A 192 5.36 -8.47 -33.18
CA ARG A 192 5.37 -8.92 -31.78
C ARG A 192 4.29 -8.23 -30.95
N LYS A 193 4.11 -6.93 -31.15
CA LYS A 193 3.04 -6.16 -30.49
C LYS A 193 1.65 -6.63 -30.91
N ASP A 194 1.44 -6.89 -32.20
CA ASP A 194 0.17 -7.43 -32.72
C ASP A 194 -0.12 -8.82 -32.12
N ALA A 195 0.89 -9.69 -32.04
CA ALA A 195 0.76 -11.00 -31.40
C ALA A 195 0.46 -10.90 -29.90
N ALA A 196 1.11 -9.98 -29.18
CA ALA A 196 0.84 -9.75 -27.77
C ALA A 196 -0.57 -9.17 -27.53
N LEU A 197 -1.02 -8.26 -28.41
CA LEU A 197 -2.36 -7.68 -28.38
C LEU A 197 -3.42 -8.76 -28.64
N ALA A 198 -3.19 -9.65 -29.60
CA ALA A 198 -4.09 -10.77 -29.88
C ALA A 198 -4.27 -11.68 -28.66
N GLN A 199 -3.20 -12.02 -27.95
CA GLN A 199 -3.30 -12.78 -26.69
C GLN A 199 -4.05 -12.00 -25.60
N LEU A 200 -3.83 -10.69 -25.48
CA LEU A 200 -4.51 -9.87 -24.49
C LEU A 200 -6.02 -9.78 -24.74
N VAL A 201 -6.44 -9.74 -26.01
CA VAL A 201 -7.85 -9.80 -26.44
C VAL A 201 -8.47 -11.15 -26.08
N GLU A 202 -7.75 -12.26 -26.25
CA GLU A 202 -8.23 -13.59 -25.87
C GLU A 202 -8.42 -13.71 -24.35
N ILE A 203 -7.45 -13.22 -23.55
CA ILE A 203 -7.54 -13.18 -22.08
C ILE A 203 -8.72 -12.30 -21.62
N SER A 204 -8.93 -11.15 -22.26
CA SER A 204 -10.05 -10.27 -21.91
C SER A 204 -11.40 -10.91 -22.25
N GLY A 205 -11.49 -11.65 -23.37
CA GLY A 205 -12.64 -12.46 -23.74
C GLY A 205 -12.98 -13.54 -22.71
N LEU A 206 -11.96 -14.27 -22.22
CA LEU A 206 -12.13 -15.26 -21.15
C LEU A 206 -12.62 -14.61 -19.84
N ARG A 207 -12.04 -13.46 -19.43
CA ARG A 207 -12.51 -12.72 -18.25
C ARG A 207 -13.94 -12.22 -18.41
N ALA A 208 -14.32 -11.73 -19.60
CA ALA A 208 -15.68 -11.29 -19.86
C ALA A 208 -16.69 -12.45 -19.74
N ALA A 209 -16.33 -13.65 -20.22
CA ALA A 209 -17.15 -14.84 -20.06
C ALA A 209 -17.30 -15.26 -18.58
N ASP A 210 -16.23 -15.21 -17.79
CA ASP A 210 -16.29 -15.51 -16.36
C ASP A 210 -17.13 -14.48 -15.59
N LEU A 211 -16.95 -13.18 -15.87
CA LEU A 211 -17.78 -12.11 -15.29
C LEU A 211 -19.27 -12.32 -15.60
N LYS A 212 -19.61 -12.72 -16.83
CA LYS A 212 -20.99 -13.06 -17.20
C LYS A 212 -21.52 -14.25 -16.40
N LYS A 213 -20.68 -15.23 -16.08
CA LYS A 213 -21.04 -16.38 -15.24
C LYS A 213 -21.24 -15.95 -13.78
N GLN A 214 -20.37 -15.10 -13.24
CA GLN A 214 -20.51 -14.54 -11.90
C GLN A 214 -21.78 -13.68 -11.77
N ALA A 215 -22.08 -12.85 -12.76
CA ALA A 215 -23.31 -12.05 -12.79
C ALA A 215 -24.57 -12.94 -12.71
N LYS A 216 -24.63 -14.00 -13.52
CA LYS A 216 -25.75 -14.98 -13.44
C LYS A 216 -25.86 -15.64 -12.06
N LYS A 217 -24.74 -15.94 -11.41
CA LYS A 217 -24.72 -16.51 -10.06
C LYS A 217 -25.25 -15.49 -9.04
N LEU A 218 -24.83 -14.24 -9.14
CA LEU A 218 -25.33 -13.15 -8.29
C LEU A 218 -26.84 -12.94 -8.47
N ASP A 219 -27.35 -12.96 -9.70
CA ASP A 219 -28.79 -12.86 -9.97
C ASP A 219 -29.58 -13.99 -9.31
N SER A 220 -29.08 -15.23 -9.41
CA SER A 220 -29.71 -16.38 -8.75
C SER A 220 -29.71 -16.26 -7.22
N SER A 221 -28.62 -15.74 -6.65
CA SER A 221 -28.51 -15.50 -5.21
C SER A 221 -29.40 -14.35 -4.75
N ALA A 222 -29.54 -13.29 -5.55
CA ALA A 222 -30.42 -12.17 -5.27
C ALA A 222 -31.89 -12.62 -5.29
N ALA A 223 -32.26 -13.51 -6.22
CA ALA A 223 -33.59 -14.11 -6.27
C ALA A 223 -33.88 -14.96 -5.02
N ASP A 224 -32.92 -15.76 -4.55
CA ASP A 224 -33.08 -16.54 -3.31
C ASP A 224 -33.17 -15.63 -2.07
N LEU A 225 -32.34 -14.59 -1.99
CA LEU A 225 -32.40 -13.63 -0.88
C LEU A 225 -33.75 -12.91 -0.85
N LYS A 226 -34.28 -12.49 -2.01
CA LYS A 226 -35.62 -11.90 -2.12
C LYS A 226 -36.70 -12.85 -1.60
N LYS A 227 -36.59 -14.15 -1.90
CA LYS A 227 -37.49 -15.19 -1.38
C LYS A 227 -37.38 -15.32 0.14
N GLN A 228 -36.18 -15.26 0.70
CA GLN A 228 -35.98 -15.29 2.16
C GLN A 228 -36.56 -14.05 2.85
N ILE A 229 -36.35 -12.86 2.29
CA ILE A 229 -36.95 -11.61 2.77
C ILE A 229 -38.48 -11.72 2.77
N GLY A 230 -39.09 -12.22 1.69
CA GLY A 230 -40.53 -12.46 1.64
C GLY A 230 -41.04 -13.38 2.74
N LYS A 231 -40.31 -14.46 3.05
CA LYS A 231 -40.63 -15.35 4.19
C LYS A 231 -40.49 -14.64 5.54
N LEU A 232 -39.49 -13.79 5.71
CA LEU A 232 -39.28 -13.04 6.95
C LEU A 232 -40.40 -12.01 7.15
N VAL A 233 -40.76 -11.26 6.11
CA VAL A 233 -41.90 -10.32 6.15
C VAL A 233 -43.19 -11.05 6.53
N GLY A 234 -43.45 -12.22 5.93
CA GLY A 234 -44.59 -13.05 6.33
C GLY A 234 -44.58 -13.45 7.81
N ARG A 235 -43.41 -13.86 8.34
CA ARG A 235 -43.24 -14.14 9.78
C ARG A 235 -43.43 -12.89 10.65
N THR A 236 -43.00 -11.71 10.20
CA THR A 236 -43.21 -10.45 10.91
C THR A 236 -44.70 -10.10 11.01
N GLU A 237 -45.47 -10.29 9.95
CA GLU A 237 -46.93 -10.09 9.99
C GLU A 237 -47.63 -11.12 10.89
N GLU A 238 -47.18 -12.39 10.89
CA GLU A 238 -47.68 -13.40 11.82
C GLU A 238 -47.37 -13.05 13.29
N LEU A 239 -46.13 -12.63 13.57
CA LEU A 239 -45.73 -12.15 14.89
C LEU A 239 -46.51 -10.91 15.33
N LYS A 240 -46.80 -9.99 14.39
CA LYS A 240 -47.63 -8.81 14.67
C LYS A 240 -49.04 -9.23 15.07
N LYS A 241 -49.63 -10.21 14.39
CA LYS A 241 -50.93 -10.78 14.72
C LYS A 241 -50.93 -11.48 16.08
N GLN A 242 -49.90 -12.27 16.37
CA GLN A 242 -49.70 -12.89 17.69
C GLN A 242 -49.54 -11.85 18.80
N ASN A 243 -48.79 -10.77 18.54
CA ASN A 243 -48.61 -9.68 19.49
C ASN A 243 -49.92 -8.92 19.75
N SER A 244 -50.76 -8.73 18.73
CA SER A 244 -52.12 -8.19 18.91
C SER A 244 -53.03 -9.11 19.74
N GLN A 245 -52.87 -10.43 19.64
CA GLN A 245 -53.59 -11.39 20.48
C GLN A 245 -53.07 -11.40 21.93
N LEU A 246 -51.76 -11.30 22.13
CA LEU A 246 -51.15 -11.17 23.46
C LEU A 246 -51.54 -9.85 24.15
N ALA A 247 -51.66 -8.74 23.40
CA ALA A 247 -52.13 -7.46 23.94
C ALA A 247 -53.59 -7.52 24.45
N LEU A 248 -54.44 -8.36 23.85
CA LEU A 248 -55.78 -8.64 24.39
C LEU A 248 -55.71 -9.51 25.65
N GLY A 249 -54.76 -10.44 25.74
CA GLY A 249 -54.50 -11.24 26.94
C GLY A 249 -54.00 -10.42 28.13
N SER A 250 -53.11 -9.46 27.91
CA SER A 250 -52.59 -8.57 28.97
C SER A 250 -53.66 -7.66 29.57
N SER A 251 -54.74 -7.38 28.83
CA SER A 251 -55.89 -6.63 29.37
C SER A 251 -56.69 -7.45 30.40
N CYS A 252 -56.65 -8.79 30.32
CA CYS A 252 -57.31 -9.67 31.28
C CYS A 252 -56.46 -9.89 32.55
N GLU A 253 -55.13 -9.86 32.42
CA GLU A 253 -54.19 -9.95 33.56
C GLU A 253 -54.19 -8.67 34.42
N ASN A 254 -54.32 -7.49 33.80
CA ASN A 254 -54.37 -6.21 34.52
C ASN A 254 -55.62 -6.08 35.41
N PHE A 255 -56.76 -6.64 35.00
CA PHE A 255 -57.98 -6.68 35.83
C PHE A 255 -57.81 -7.58 37.08
N SER A 256 -57.04 -8.67 36.96
CA SER A 256 -56.75 -9.56 38.08
C SER A 256 -55.73 -8.94 39.06
N ALA A 257 -54.75 -8.20 38.55
CA ALA A 257 -53.73 -7.52 39.36
C ALA A 257 -54.32 -6.38 40.23
N GLU A 258 -55.30 -5.64 39.70
CA GLU A 258 -55.94 -4.54 40.43
C GLU A 258 -56.85 -5.02 41.58
N ASN A 259 -57.50 -6.19 41.41
CA ASN A 259 -58.26 -6.83 42.48
C ASN A 259 -57.35 -7.39 43.59
N LEU A 260 -56.18 -7.95 43.25
CA LEU A 260 -55.20 -8.42 44.24
C LEU A 260 -54.57 -7.28 45.04
N LYS A 261 -54.32 -6.12 44.43
CA LYS A 261 -53.81 -4.94 45.13
C LYS A 261 -54.80 -4.38 46.15
N LYS A 262 -56.10 -4.34 45.82
CA LYS A 262 -57.14 -3.96 46.79
C LYS A 262 -57.24 -4.93 47.96
N LEU A 263 -56.99 -6.22 47.71
CA LEU A 263 -57.00 -7.24 48.76
C LEU A 263 -55.77 -7.12 49.68
N SER A 264 -54.59 -6.82 49.13
CA SER A 264 -53.38 -6.61 49.93
C SER A 264 -53.47 -5.38 50.84
N GLU A 265 -54.00 -4.26 50.33
CA GLU A 265 -54.20 -3.05 51.12
C GLU A 265 -55.16 -3.26 52.30
N LYS A 266 -56.17 -4.13 52.12
CA LYS A 266 -57.12 -4.51 53.18
C LYS A 266 -56.51 -5.44 54.23
N LEU A 267 -55.60 -6.32 53.81
CA LEU A 267 -54.81 -7.18 54.70
C LEU A 267 -53.81 -6.37 55.53
N ASP A 268 -53.16 -5.37 54.95
CA ASP A 268 -52.22 -4.50 55.67
C ASP A 268 -52.93 -3.65 56.74
N SER A 269 -54.13 -3.12 56.45
CA SER A 269 -54.90 -2.39 57.46
C SER A 269 -55.34 -3.30 58.61
N SER A 270 -55.73 -4.55 58.31
CA SER A 270 -56.12 -5.52 59.33
C SER A 270 -54.93 -6.00 60.18
N ALA A 271 -53.74 -6.14 59.58
CA ALA A 271 -52.51 -6.45 60.29
C ALA A 271 -52.08 -5.32 61.24
N ALA A 272 -52.30 -4.05 60.87
CA ALA A 272 -52.04 -2.91 61.73
C ALA A 272 -52.97 -2.88 62.96
N ASP A 273 -54.27 -3.12 62.77
CA ASP A 273 -55.25 -3.24 63.87
C ASP A 273 -54.89 -4.39 64.83
N LEU A 274 -54.42 -5.52 64.29
CA LEU A 274 -54.01 -6.66 65.11
C LEU A 274 -52.76 -6.32 65.96
N LYS A 275 -51.83 -5.55 65.40
CA LYS A 275 -50.61 -5.11 66.09
C LYS A 275 -50.92 -4.15 67.24
N GLU A 276 -51.90 -3.27 67.06
CA GLU A 276 -52.43 -2.37 68.10
C GLU A 276 -53.10 -3.17 69.24
N GLN A 277 -53.87 -4.21 68.90
CA GLN A 277 -54.49 -5.09 69.90
C GLN A 277 -53.46 -5.89 70.71
N VAL A 278 -52.41 -6.41 70.06
CA VAL A 278 -51.33 -7.12 70.75
C VAL A 278 -50.57 -6.17 71.70
N ALA A 279 -50.32 -4.93 71.31
CA ALA A 279 -49.65 -3.95 72.17
C ALA A 279 -50.49 -3.61 73.42
N LYS A 280 -51.82 -3.54 73.31
CA LYS A 280 -52.71 -3.36 74.48
C LYS A 280 -52.66 -4.56 75.42
N LEU A 281 -52.66 -5.78 74.89
CA LEU A 281 -52.61 -7.00 75.70
C LEU A 281 -51.28 -7.15 76.45
N VAL A 282 -50.15 -6.81 75.82
CA VAL A 282 -48.83 -6.83 76.49
C VAL A 282 -48.82 -5.88 77.68
N LYS A 283 -49.40 -4.69 77.52
CA LYS A 283 -49.49 -3.70 78.60
C LYS A 283 -50.32 -4.19 79.80
N GLN A 284 -51.40 -4.94 79.53
CA GLN A 284 -52.21 -5.56 80.59
C GLN A 284 -51.46 -6.69 81.30
N ILE A 285 -50.60 -7.43 80.61
CA ILE A 285 -49.79 -8.50 81.21
C ILE A 285 -48.72 -7.93 82.14
N GLU A 286 -48.02 -6.85 81.74
CA GLU A 286 -47.02 -6.17 82.59
C GLU A 286 -47.67 -5.61 83.88
N GLU A 287 -48.89 -5.11 83.79
CA GLU A 287 -49.65 -4.61 84.94
C GLU A 287 -50.06 -5.74 85.89
N MET A 288 -50.45 -6.90 85.35
CA MET A 288 -50.81 -8.10 86.12
C MET A 288 -49.60 -8.75 86.80
N GLU A 289 -48.42 -8.75 86.16
CA GLU A 289 -47.18 -9.24 86.76
C GLU A 289 -46.73 -8.38 87.95
N LYS A 290 -46.97 -7.06 87.87
CA LYS A 290 -46.71 -6.13 88.97
C LYS A 290 -47.61 -6.41 90.18
N GLU A 291 -48.92 -6.58 89.97
CA GLU A 291 -49.86 -6.92 91.06
C GLU A 291 -49.51 -8.27 91.73
N ASN A 292 -49.03 -9.24 90.95
CA ASN A 292 -48.66 -10.56 91.48
C ASN A 292 -47.36 -10.50 92.32
N SER A 293 -46.44 -9.58 92.00
CA SER A 293 -45.24 -9.34 92.80
C SER A 293 -45.55 -8.71 94.17
N GLU A 294 -46.52 -7.79 94.23
CA GLU A 294 -46.97 -7.15 95.48
C GLU A 294 -47.75 -8.14 96.38
N LEU A 295 -48.52 -9.07 95.79
CA LEU A 295 -49.22 -10.15 96.51
C LEU A 295 -48.26 -11.16 97.15
N LYS A 296 -47.13 -11.45 96.49
CA LYS A 296 -46.11 -12.39 96.99
C LYS A 296 -45.45 -11.87 98.27
N GLU A 297 -45.11 -10.58 98.32
CA GLU A 297 -44.55 -9.94 99.52
C GLU A 297 -45.53 -9.95 100.71
N ARG A 298 -46.83 -9.81 100.43
CA ARG A 298 -47.89 -9.86 101.45
C ARG A 298 -48.08 -11.26 102.06
N CYS A 299 -47.87 -12.33 101.27
CA CYS A 299 -47.94 -13.72 101.75
C CYS A 299 -46.77 -14.10 102.64
N GLU A 300 -45.55 -13.62 102.35
CA GLU A 300 -44.37 -13.86 103.20
C GLU A 300 -44.52 -13.19 104.58
N LYS A 301 -45.15 -12.01 104.63
CA LYS A 301 -45.43 -11.31 105.88
C LYS A 301 -46.46 -12.02 106.76
N MET A 302 -47.49 -12.65 106.18
CA MET A 302 -48.48 -13.43 106.92
C MET A 302 -47.94 -14.78 107.42
N GLY A 303 -47.02 -15.42 106.69
CA GLY A 303 -46.39 -16.68 107.11
C GLY A 303 -45.60 -16.56 108.42
N LEU A 304 -44.96 -15.42 108.65
CA LEU A 304 -44.22 -15.15 109.91
C LEU A 304 -45.15 -14.91 111.10
N HIS A 305 -46.36 -14.40 110.89
CA HIS A 305 -47.34 -14.14 111.96
C HIS A 305 -48.09 -15.41 112.40
N ALA A 306 -48.32 -16.35 111.48
CA ALA A 306 -48.94 -17.64 111.78
C ALA A 306 -48.03 -18.60 112.59
N ALA A 307 -46.71 -18.49 112.44
CA ALA A 307 -45.75 -19.29 113.20
C ALA A 307 -45.67 -18.85 114.68
N ASP A 308 -45.82 -17.55 114.95
CA ASP A 308 -45.75 -16.95 116.28
C ASP A 308 -46.99 -17.32 117.13
N LEU A 309 -48.17 -17.35 116.49
CA LEU A 309 -49.44 -17.71 117.13
C LEU A 309 -49.52 -19.20 117.53
N ASN A 310 -48.86 -20.09 116.79
CA ASN A 310 -48.86 -21.54 117.04
C ASN A 310 -48.04 -21.92 118.27
N ILE A 311 -47.05 -21.11 118.66
CA ILE A 311 -46.26 -21.31 119.89
C ILE A 311 -47.10 -20.98 121.12
N HIS A 312 -47.94 -19.93 121.03
CA HIS A 312 -48.74 -19.44 122.15
C HIS A 312 -49.96 -20.32 122.48
N TYR A 313 -50.47 -21.07 121.49
CA TYR A 313 -51.60 -21.99 121.66
C TYR A 313 -51.21 -23.26 122.42
N GLU A 314 -50.03 -23.81 122.19
CA GLU A 314 -49.52 -25.02 122.86
C GLU A 314 -49.27 -24.80 124.37
N GLU A 315 -48.81 -23.61 124.79
CA GLU A 315 -48.62 -23.29 126.22
C GLU A 315 -49.94 -23.17 127.01
N SER A 316 -51.04 -22.77 126.35
CA SER A 316 -52.36 -22.60 126.98
C SER A 316 -53.10 -23.92 127.23
N VAL A 317 -52.74 -24.99 126.49
CA VAL A 317 -53.38 -26.32 126.59
C VAL A 317 -52.86 -27.11 127.79
N GLU A 318 -51.61 -26.90 128.20
CA GLU A 318 -51.02 -27.64 129.33
C GLU A 318 -51.52 -27.12 130.70
N GLN A 319 -51.85 -25.82 130.81
CA GLN A 319 -52.37 -25.24 132.05
C GLN A 319 -53.82 -25.62 132.36
N THR A 320 -54.62 -25.94 131.35
CA THR A 320 -56.05 -26.31 131.52
C THR A 320 -56.22 -27.74 132.05
N LYS A 321 -55.24 -28.63 131.84
CA LYS A 321 -55.27 -30.03 132.29
C LYS A 321 -55.11 -30.21 133.80
N GLN A 322 -54.43 -29.29 134.49
CA GLN A 322 -54.26 -29.37 135.96
C GLN A 322 -55.49 -28.92 136.76
N VAL A 323 -56.43 -28.20 136.14
CA VAL A 323 -57.62 -27.68 136.80
C VAL A 323 -58.75 -28.72 136.87
N GLU A 324 -58.79 -29.67 135.93
CA GLU A 324 -59.86 -30.69 135.90
C GLU A 324 -59.67 -31.82 136.93
N GLU A 325 -58.43 -32.21 137.28
CA GLU A 325 -58.20 -33.37 138.18
C GLU A 325 -58.58 -33.13 139.65
N HIS A 326 -58.46 -31.90 140.18
CA HIS A 326 -58.76 -31.67 141.60
C HIS A 326 -60.27 -31.50 141.90
N SER A 327 -61.10 -31.45 140.85
CA SER A 327 -62.56 -31.32 140.96
C SER A 327 -63.30 -32.66 141.17
N ALA A 328 -62.61 -33.80 141.05
CA ALA A 328 -63.22 -35.14 141.16
C ALA A 328 -63.38 -35.69 142.59
N GLY A 329 -62.85 -35.02 143.63
CA GLY A 329 -62.82 -35.55 145.01
C GLY A 329 -64.08 -35.30 145.86
N ILE A 330 -65.07 -34.57 145.34
CA ILE A 330 -66.22 -34.10 146.13
C ILE A 330 -67.34 -35.15 146.31
N TYR A 331 -67.31 -36.31 145.64
CA TYR A 331 -68.49 -37.21 145.56
C TYR A 331 -68.44 -38.54 146.32
N SER A 332 -67.60 -38.71 147.35
CA SER A 332 -67.49 -40.00 148.07
C SER A 332 -67.83 -40.00 149.57
N HIS A 333 -68.41 -38.95 150.15
CA HIS A 333 -68.78 -39.01 151.58
C HIS A 333 -70.12 -38.39 152.00
N GLY A 334 -71.06 -38.25 151.04
CA GLY A 334 -72.47 -37.96 151.34
C GLY A 334 -73.32 -39.18 151.72
N ALA A 335 -72.74 -40.37 151.91
CA ALA A 335 -73.55 -41.61 151.87
C ALA A 335 -73.32 -42.61 153.02
N ASP A 336 -72.68 -42.24 154.13
CA ASP A 336 -72.64 -43.09 155.32
C ASP A 336 -73.33 -42.44 156.54
N LEU A 337 -74.60 -42.85 156.74
CA LEU A 337 -75.16 -43.24 158.05
C LEU A 337 -75.25 -42.13 159.13
N LYS A 338 -76.40 -41.50 159.47
CA LYS A 338 -77.80 -41.96 159.55
C LYS A 338 -77.99 -43.39 160.07
N LYS A 339 -77.44 -43.73 161.25
CA LYS A 339 -78.01 -44.74 162.18
C LYS A 339 -77.26 -44.80 163.53
N GLN A 340 -78.03 -44.87 164.62
CA GLN A 340 -77.67 -44.97 166.07
C GLN A 340 -77.43 -43.62 166.74
N ALA A 341 -78.37 -42.95 167.44
CA ALA A 341 -79.42 -43.34 168.39
C ALA A 341 -78.91 -43.94 169.71
N ALA A 342 -78.88 -43.13 170.77
CA ALA A 342 -79.80 -43.18 171.92
C ALA A 342 -79.17 -42.53 173.17
N GLU A 343 -79.95 -41.63 173.79
CA GLU A 343 -80.04 -41.15 175.19
C GLU A 343 -79.21 -41.81 176.32
N PRO A 344 -79.19 -41.25 177.56
CA PRO A 344 -79.41 -39.86 178.02
C PRO A 344 -78.42 -39.43 179.14
N GLY A 345 -78.46 -38.17 179.59
CA GLY A 345 -77.99 -37.82 180.94
C GLY A 345 -77.26 -36.48 181.10
N GLU A 346 -77.99 -35.54 181.71
CA GLU A 346 -77.58 -34.77 182.89
C GLU A 346 -76.45 -33.72 182.82
N GLN A 347 -76.89 -32.45 183.01
CA GLN A 347 -76.28 -31.25 183.61
C GLN A 347 -74.75 -31.20 183.85
N THR A 348 -74.06 -30.16 183.35
CA THR A 348 -73.49 -29.01 184.10
C THR A 348 -72.44 -28.20 183.29
N GLU A 349 -72.56 -26.86 183.40
CA GLU A 349 -71.56 -25.77 183.40
C GLU A 349 -70.47 -25.53 182.31
N GLU A 350 -70.20 -24.21 182.15
CA GLU A 350 -68.97 -23.52 181.69
C GLU A 350 -68.74 -23.17 180.20
N GLU A 351 -69.14 -21.94 179.85
CA GLU A 351 -68.33 -20.76 179.47
C GLU A 351 -67.22 -20.78 178.36
N GLU A 352 -67.27 -19.69 177.55
CA GLU A 352 -66.23 -18.93 176.80
C GLU A 352 -65.75 -19.25 175.33
N THR A 353 -66.20 -18.37 174.41
CA THR A 353 -65.56 -17.51 173.34
C THR A 353 -64.32 -17.96 172.49
N PRO A 354 -63.83 -17.25 171.41
CA PRO A 354 -64.18 -15.95 170.77
C PRO A 354 -64.17 -15.85 169.20
N LYS A 355 -64.37 -14.60 168.72
CA LYS A 355 -64.42 -14.02 167.35
C LYS A 355 -63.08 -13.94 166.58
N SER A 356 -63.14 -14.01 165.23
CA SER A 356 -62.51 -13.13 164.20
C SER A 356 -62.09 -13.92 162.93
N LEU A 357 -62.06 -13.24 161.77
CA LEU A 357 -61.62 -13.69 160.43
C LEU A 357 -62.69 -14.17 159.42
N LEU A 358 -63.51 -13.24 158.90
CA LEU A 358 -64.15 -13.40 157.59
C LEU A 358 -64.54 -12.04 157.01
N LYS A 359 -63.54 -11.27 156.58
CA LYS A 359 -63.74 -9.97 155.90
C LYS A 359 -62.75 -9.73 154.75
N GLU A 360 -62.30 -10.79 154.07
CA GLU A 360 -61.28 -10.66 152.99
C GLU A 360 -61.57 -11.54 151.77
N HIS A 361 -62.81 -12.01 151.62
CA HIS A 361 -63.18 -12.93 150.54
C HIS A 361 -64.34 -12.41 149.67
N SER A 362 -64.61 -11.10 149.72
CA SER A 362 -65.75 -10.46 149.03
C SER A 362 -65.36 -9.40 147.97
N THR A 363 -64.08 -9.22 147.63
CA THR A 363 -63.65 -8.15 146.68
C THR A 363 -62.71 -8.59 145.56
N GLY A 364 -62.29 -9.86 145.51
CA GLY A 364 -61.41 -10.38 144.43
C GLY A 364 -62.10 -11.16 143.31
N ILE A 365 -63.38 -11.52 143.47
CA ILE A 365 -64.06 -12.46 142.54
C ILE A 365 -64.89 -11.73 141.49
N HIS A 366 -65.23 -10.45 141.70
CA HIS A 366 -66.05 -9.68 140.76
C HIS A 366 -65.24 -9.01 139.63
N SER A 367 -63.92 -8.85 139.77
CA SER A 367 -63.07 -8.24 138.73
C SER A 367 -62.48 -9.25 137.74
N ARG A 368 -62.50 -10.56 138.06
CA ARG A 368 -61.90 -11.61 137.20
C ARG A 368 -62.88 -12.34 136.29
N GLY A 369 -64.18 -12.05 136.42
CA GLY A 369 -65.23 -12.59 135.53
C GLY A 369 -65.57 -11.67 134.34
N ALA A 370 -65.26 -10.38 134.43
CA ALA A 370 -65.57 -9.41 133.37
C ALA A 370 -64.54 -9.44 132.22
N ASP A 371 -63.26 -9.70 132.50
CA ASP A 371 -62.21 -9.79 131.47
C ASP A 371 -62.29 -11.08 130.61
N LEU A 372 -62.96 -12.13 131.10
CA LEU A 372 -63.12 -13.40 130.39
C LEU A 372 -64.32 -13.41 129.43
N ASN A 373 -65.31 -12.53 129.60
CA ASN A 373 -66.46 -12.44 128.69
C ASN A 373 -66.12 -11.61 127.43
N ILE A 374 -65.26 -10.60 127.55
CA ILE A 374 -64.84 -9.74 126.43
C ILE A 374 -63.93 -10.52 125.45
N HIS A 375 -63.04 -11.36 125.98
CA HIS A 375 -62.19 -12.22 125.14
C HIS A 375 -62.94 -13.36 124.43
N TYR A 376 -64.11 -13.76 124.93
CA TYR A 376 -64.95 -14.77 124.28
C TYR A 376 -65.77 -14.18 123.12
N GLU A 377 -66.21 -12.92 123.24
CA GLU A 377 -66.96 -12.21 122.21
C GLU A 377 -66.07 -11.70 121.05
N GLU A 378 -64.82 -11.28 121.29
CA GLU A 378 -63.86 -10.91 120.22
C GLU A 378 -63.39 -12.11 119.37
N SER A 379 -63.39 -13.33 119.93
CA SER A 379 -62.97 -14.55 119.23
C SER A 379 -64.01 -15.04 118.22
N GLU A 380 -65.32 -14.89 118.53
CA GLU A 380 -66.39 -15.23 117.57
C GLU A 380 -66.41 -14.28 116.37
N GLU A 381 -66.16 -12.98 116.56
CA GLU A 381 -66.14 -12.00 115.46
C GLU A 381 -64.94 -12.23 114.52
N HIS A 382 -63.78 -12.60 115.07
CA HIS A 382 -62.58 -12.95 114.29
C HIS A 382 -62.77 -14.26 113.49
N SER A 383 -63.56 -15.22 114.01
CA SER A 383 -63.88 -16.47 113.30
C SER A 383 -64.86 -16.28 112.12
N ALA A 384 -65.82 -15.34 112.25
CA ALA A 384 -66.78 -15.00 111.20
C ALA A 384 -66.13 -14.21 110.03
N GLY A 385 -65.11 -13.41 110.31
CA GLY A 385 -64.29 -12.71 109.31
C GLY A 385 -63.45 -13.67 108.44
N ILE A 386 -62.95 -14.77 109.01
CA ILE A 386 -62.10 -15.74 108.28
C ILE A 386 -62.94 -16.61 107.32
N TYR A 387 -64.15 -17.00 107.72
CA TYR A 387 -65.06 -17.78 106.85
C TYR A 387 -65.59 -16.97 105.66
N SER A 388 -65.81 -15.66 105.83
CA SER A 388 -66.25 -14.77 104.74
C SER A 388 -65.10 -14.42 103.78
N HIS A 389 -63.89 -14.14 104.29
CA HIS A 389 -62.71 -13.86 103.46
C HIS A 389 -62.25 -15.07 102.65
N GLY A 390 -62.36 -16.29 103.20
CA GLY A 390 -62.11 -17.54 102.46
C GLY A 390 -63.12 -17.82 101.34
N ALA A 391 -64.36 -17.34 101.47
CA ALA A 391 -65.38 -17.47 100.42
C ALA A 391 -65.15 -16.47 99.26
N ASP A 392 -64.68 -15.26 99.55
CA ASP A 392 -64.35 -14.25 98.54
C ASP A 392 -63.07 -14.58 97.75
N LEU A 393 -62.05 -15.15 98.41
CA LEU A 393 -60.85 -15.68 97.73
C LEU A 393 -61.18 -16.86 96.81
N LYS A 394 -62.19 -17.68 97.16
CA LYS A 394 -62.66 -18.80 96.31
C LYS A 394 -63.52 -18.32 95.14
N LYS A 395 -64.18 -17.16 95.24
CA LYS A 395 -64.88 -16.48 94.14
C LYS A 395 -63.91 -15.79 93.16
N GLN A 396 -62.89 -15.08 93.66
CA GLN A 396 -61.88 -14.43 92.82
C GLN A 396 -60.97 -15.45 92.08
N ALA A 397 -60.74 -16.63 92.66
CA ALA A 397 -60.01 -17.71 91.98
C ALA A 397 -60.82 -18.46 90.90
N ALA A 398 -62.15 -18.29 90.85
CA ALA A 398 -63.04 -19.00 89.92
C ALA A 398 -63.41 -18.20 88.65
N GLU A 399 -63.14 -16.89 88.61
CA GLU A 399 -63.47 -16.03 87.46
C GLU A 399 -62.55 -16.11 86.22
N PRO A 400 -61.30 -16.63 86.26
CA PRO A 400 -60.51 -16.78 85.02
C PRO A 400 -60.87 -18.03 84.19
N GLU A 401 -61.55 -19.03 84.77
CA GLU A 401 -61.88 -20.30 84.08
C GLU A 401 -63.10 -20.19 83.16
N THR A 402 -64.02 -19.26 83.40
CA THR A 402 -65.22 -19.07 82.57
C THR A 402 -65.03 -18.16 81.35
N ARG A 403 -63.88 -17.47 81.23
CA ARG A 403 -63.53 -16.69 80.00
C ARG A 403 -62.68 -17.47 78.99
N LYS A 404 -62.12 -18.62 79.37
CA LYS A 404 -61.33 -19.49 78.48
C LYS A 404 -62.14 -20.19 77.36
N PRO A 405 -63.45 -20.53 77.53
CA PRO A 405 -64.21 -21.15 76.43
C PRO A 405 -64.78 -20.15 75.41
N LEU A 406 -65.00 -18.88 75.79
CA LEU A 406 -65.69 -17.91 74.92
C LEU A 406 -64.80 -17.34 73.81
N LEU A 407 -63.48 -17.27 74.01
CA LEU A 407 -62.53 -16.77 73.00
C LEU A 407 -62.05 -17.86 72.04
N ARG A 408 -62.18 -19.15 72.39
CA ARG A 408 -61.89 -20.27 71.46
C ARG A 408 -63.03 -20.44 70.44
N SER A 409 -64.29 -20.28 70.87
CA SER A 409 -65.46 -20.35 69.97
C SER A 409 -65.54 -19.20 68.96
N GLN A 410 -64.98 -18.01 69.26
CA GLN A 410 -64.99 -16.88 68.33
C GLN A 410 -63.87 -16.93 67.27
N TYR A 411 -62.88 -17.80 67.44
CA TYR A 411 -61.76 -17.97 66.50
C TYR A 411 -62.00 -19.12 65.51
N GLU A 412 -62.82 -20.11 65.88
CA GLU A 412 -63.19 -21.24 65.00
C GLU A 412 -64.36 -20.93 64.05
N GLN A 413 -65.06 -19.80 64.22
CA GLN A 413 -66.14 -19.35 63.32
C GLN A 413 -65.69 -18.42 62.18
N THR A 414 -64.38 -18.12 62.09
CA THR A 414 -63.79 -17.16 61.14
C THR A 414 -62.82 -17.82 60.14
N LEU A 415 -62.78 -19.15 60.11
CA LEU A 415 -61.87 -19.97 59.29
C LEU A 415 -62.58 -21.02 58.40
N GLU A 416 -63.88 -20.84 58.17
CA GLU A 416 -64.62 -21.30 56.98
C GLU A 416 -65.17 -20.07 56.24
#